data_AF-A0A1Q6DT14-F1
#
_entry.id   AF-A0A1Q6DT14-F1
#
_cell.length_a   1.000
_cell.length_b   1.000
_cell.length_c   1.000
_cell.angle_alpha   90.00
_cell.angle_beta   90.00
_cell.angle_gamma   90.00
#
_symmetry.space_group_name_H-M   'P 1'
#
loop_
_entity.id
_entity.type
_entity.pdbx_description
1 polymer ?
#
loop_
_entity_poly.entity_id
_entity_poly.type
_entity_poly.pdbx_seq_one_letter_code
_entity_poly.pdbx_strand_id
1 'polypeptide(L)'
;MGFILNKKELAETYKRYQDPISTLKKYKKSQEMDKLSSYKISRELDLPRERVRQWKNGSKPKFIKSIEVAEENNWINLSYRSKNFKTLNRLVSWIFSAGSIAKKTYNPIFTIKHHQKNTFIKLMDTLGLQYKFIREEKSDKATEARIKKNSSLIGRILWKLGAPRGNKSKKKGSNIT
;
A
#
# COMPACT_ATOMS: atom_id res chain seq x y z
N MET A 1 -14.35 15.77 9.55
CA MET A 1 -12.87 15.85 9.50
C MET A 1 -12.39 14.79 8.52
N GLY A 2 -11.69 15.15 7.44
CA GLY A 2 -11.29 14.21 6.38
C GLY A 2 -10.18 13.25 6.81
N PHE A 3 -10.19 12.02 6.28
CA PHE A 3 -9.08 11.09 6.44
C PHE A 3 -7.90 11.48 5.53
N ILE A 4 -6.67 11.30 6.02
CA ILE A 4 -5.44 11.65 5.27
C ILE A 4 -5.17 10.67 4.13
N LEU A 5 -5.59 9.41 4.30
CA LEU A 5 -5.52 8.37 3.28
C LEU A 5 -6.75 7.47 3.40
N ASN A 6 -7.54 7.35 2.35
CA ASN A 6 -8.76 6.54 2.32
C ASN A 6 -8.70 5.38 1.30
N LYS A 7 -9.74 4.52 1.29
CA LYS A 7 -9.82 3.35 0.40
C LYS A 7 -9.69 3.70 -1.09
N LYS A 8 -10.27 4.82 -1.54
CA LYS A 8 -10.24 5.23 -2.96
C LYS A 8 -8.83 5.60 -3.37
N GLU A 9 -8.16 6.41 -2.56
CA GLU A 9 -6.78 6.84 -2.76
C GLU A 9 -5.79 5.67 -2.79
N LEU A 10 -6.01 4.64 -1.97
CA LEU A 10 -5.22 3.42 -2.03
C LEU A 10 -5.53 2.60 -3.31
N ALA A 11 -6.80 2.50 -3.72
CA ALA A 11 -7.21 1.79 -4.93
C ALA A 11 -6.55 2.37 -6.20
N GLU A 12 -6.43 3.70 -6.31
CA GLU A 12 -5.78 4.40 -7.42
C GLU A 12 -4.33 3.95 -7.68
N THR A 13 -3.65 3.45 -6.65
CA THR A 13 -2.27 2.97 -6.81
C THR A 13 -2.20 1.71 -7.70
N TYR A 14 -3.30 0.96 -7.83
CA TYR A 14 -3.37 -0.32 -8.56
C TYR A 14 -3.69 -0.14 -10.05
N LYS A 15 -2.82 0.58 -10.76
CA LYS A 15 -2.95 0.91 -12.20
C LYS A 15 -3.07 -0.29 -13.17
N ARG A 16 -2.92 -1.53 -12.69
CA ARG A 16 -3.16 -2.74 -13.50
C ARG A 16 -4.65 -3.02 -13.75
N TYR A 17 -5.53 -2.38 -12.97
CA TYR A 17 -6.97 -2.42 -13.19
C TYR A 17 -7.34 -1.17 -13.99
N GLN A 18 -8.15 -1.32 -15.03
CA GLN A 18 -8.56 -0.23 -15.92
C GLN A 18 -9.22 0.91 -15.15
N ASP A 19 -10.11 0.57 -14.20
CA ASP A 19 -10.71 1.51 -13.27
C ASP A 19 -10.87 0.85 -11.87
N PRO A 20 -9.86 1.01 -10.98
CA PRO A 20 -9.91 0.46 -9.64
C PRO A 20 -11.03 1.04 -8.77
N ILE A 21 -11.39 2.32 -8.97
CA ILE A 21 -12.40 3.00 -8.15
C ILE A 21 -13.79 2.50 -8.52
N SER A 22 -14.12 2.47 -9.81
CA SER A 22 -15.38 1.90 -10.29
C SER A 22 -15.48 0.42 -9.91
N THR A 23 -14.39 -0.34 -10.08
CA THR A 23 -14.36 -1.76 -9.65
C THR A 23 -14.64 -1.90 -8.14
N LEU A 24 -14.07 -1.04 -7.28
CA LEU A 24 -14.33 -1.06 -5.84
C LEU A 24 -15.81 -0.75 -5.53
N LYS A 25 -16.39 0.27 -6.18
CA LYS A 25 -17.80 0.63 -6.00
C LYS A 25 -18.73 -0.50 -6.44
N LYS A 26 -18.53 -1.02 -7.66
CA LYS A 26 -19.32 -2.12 -8.21
C LYS A 26 -19.18 -3.40 -7.38
N TYR A 27 -17.97 -3.72 -6.90
CA TYR A 27 -17.76 -4.85 -5.99
C TYR A 27 -18.58 -4.68 -4.71
N LYS A 28 -18.45 -3.56 -4.00
CA LYS A 28 -19.23 -3.30 -2.77
C LYS A 28 -20.73 -3.39 -3.02
N LYS A 29 -21.21 -2.76 -4.09
CA LYS A 29 -22.64 -2.78 -4.43
C LYS A 29 -23.14 -4.20 -4.73
N SER A 30 -22.31 -5.03 -5.39
CA SER A 30 -22.65 -6.43 -5.63
C SER A 30 -22.80 -7.24 -4.33
N GLN A 31 -22.03 -6.93 -3.29
CA GLN A 31 -22.12 -7.60 -1.99
C GLN A 31 -23.36 -7.14 -1.20
N GLU A 32 -23.77 -5.88 -1.33
CA GLU A 32 -25.04 -5.38 -0.77
C GLU A 32 -26.28 -6.01 -1.45
N MET A 33 -26.11 -6.56 -2.65
CA MET A 33 -27.17 -7.18 -3.46
C MET A 33 -27.08 -8.72 -3.46
N ASP A 34 -26.39 -9.32 -2.49
CA ASP A 34 -26.05 -10.75 -2.45
C ASP A 34 -27.28 -11.69 -2.58
N LYS A 35 -28.45 -11.28 -2.08
CA LYS A 35 -29.72 -12.02 -2.20
C LYS A 35 -30.26 -12.11 -3.64
N LEU A 36 -29.81 -11.25 -4.56
CA LEU A 36 -30.28 -11.22 -5.94
C LEU A 36 -29.54 -12.22 -6.84
N SER A 37 -30.20 -12.63 -7.93
CA SER A 37 -29.56 -13.50 -8.92
C SER A 37 -28.38 -12.78 -9.61
N SER A 38 -27.36 -13.53 -10.01
CA SER A 38 -26.20 -12.93 -10.70
C SER A 38 -26.59 -12.22 -12.00
N TYR A 39 -27.70 -12.63 -12.64
CA TYR A 39 -28.25 -11.96 -13.82
C TYR A 39 -28.78 -10.57 -13.48
N LYS A 40 -29.55 -10.42 -12.40
CA LYS A 40 -30.11 -9.13 -11.98
C LYS A 40 -29.00 -8.15 -11.56
N ILE A 41 -28.03 -8.62 -10.78
CA ILE A 41 -26.86 -7.79 -10.39
C ILE A 41 -26.03 -7.38 -11.62
N SER A 42 -25.84 -8.30 -12.58
CA SER A 42 -25.11 -8.04 -13.82
C SER A 42 -25.73 -6.91 -14.64
N ARG A 43 -27.05 -6.90 -14.81
CA ARG A 43 -27.77 -5.80 -15.48
C ARG A 43 -27.69 -4.50 -14.68
N GLU A 44 -27.93 -4.54 -13.37
CA GLU A 44 -27.93 -3.34 -12.51
C GLU A 44 -26.57 -2.63 -12.49
N LEU A 45 -25.48 -3.39 -12.37
CA LEU A 45 -24.13 -2.83 -12.19
C LEU A 45 -23.35 -2.69 -13.48
N ASP A 46 -23.96 -3.04 -14.62
CA ASP A 46 -23.30 -3.13 -15.92
C ASP A 46 -21.96 -3.91 -15.80
N LEU A 47 -22.09 -5.18 -15.45
CA LEU A 47 -20.97 -6.10 -15.25
C LEU A 47 -21.19 -7.39 -16.02
N PRO A 48 -20.12 -8.04 -16.52
CA PRO A 48 -20.23 -9.41 -17.02
C PRO A 48 -20.81 -10.33 -15.95
N ARG A 49 -21.85 -11.10 -16.28
CA ARG A 49 -22.52 -12.04 -15.37
C ARG A 49 -21.54 -13.00 -14.71
N GLU A 50 -20.54 -13.45 -15.45
CA GLU A 50 -19.50 -14.34 -14.94
C GLU A 50 -18.67 -13.70 -13.82
N ARG A 51 -18.32 -12.41 -13.95
CA ARG A 51 -17.61 -11.68 -12.90
C ARG A 51 -18.45 -11.59 -11.61
N VAL A 52 -19.75 -11.37 -11.74
CA VAL A 52 -20.68 -11.34 -10.61
C VAL A 52 -20.75 -12.72 -9.93
N ARG A 53 -20.86 -13.81 -10.70
CA ARG A 53 -20.84 -15.19 -10.17
C ARG A 53 -19.57 -15.45 -9.37
N GLN A 54 -18.41 -15.10 -9.94
CA GLN A 54 -17.13 -15.25 -9.25
C GLN A 54 -17.10 -14.49 -7.92
N TRP A 55 -17.60 -13.25 -7.90
CA TRP A 55 -17.66 -12.46 -6.66
C TRP A 55 -18.61 -13.03 -5.61
N LYS A 56 -19.78 -13.54 -6.02
CA LYS A 56 -20.70 -14.24 -5.12
C LYS A 56 -20.10 -15.54 -4.56
N ASN A 57 -19.26 -16.20 -5.34
CA ASN A 57 -18.53 -17.40 -4.92
C ASN A 57 -17.24 -17.08 -4.13
N GLY A 58 -17.08 -15.86 -3.63
CA GLY A 58 -15.96 -15.44 -2.77
C GLY A 58 -14.69 -14.99 -3.51
N SER A 59 -14.67 -15.00 -4.85
CA SER A 59 -13.56 -14.42 -5.60
C SER A 59 -13.51 -12.91 -5.40
N LYS A 60 -12.31 -12.37 -5.18
CA LYS A 60 -12.12 -10.95 -4.86
C LYS A 60 -10.90 -10.39 -5.59
N PRO A 61 -11.02 -9.23 -6.27
CA PRO A 61 -9.87 -8.55 -6.83
C PRO A 61 -8.78 -8.31 -5.79
N LYS A 62 -7.52 -8.58 -6.16
CA LYS A 62 -6.37 -8.50 -5.24
C LYS A 62 -6.23 -7.15 -4.54
N PHE A 63 -6.53 -6.05 -5.22
CA PHE A 63 -6.45 -4.72 -4.60
C PHE A 63 -7.52 -4.52 -3.53
N ILE A 64 -8.70 -5.13 -3.66
CA ILE A 64 -9.76 -5.07 -2.65
C ILE A 64 -9.33 -5.87 -1.41
N LYS A 65 -8.77 -7.08 -1.58
CA LYS A 65 -8.11 -7.82 -0.47
C LYS A 65 -7.06 -6.96 0.24
N SER A 66 -6.29 -6.17 -0.52
CA SER A 66 -5.25 -5.31 0.05
C SER A 66 -5.82 -4.13 0.83
N ILE A 67 -6.94 -3.56 0.37
CA ILE A 67 -7.67 -2.50 1.09
C ILE A 67 -8.17 -3.06 2.42
N GLU A 68 -8.84 -4.22 2.41
CA GLU A 68 -9.37 -4.85 3.63
C GLU A 68 -8.26 -5.10 4.66
N VAL A 69 -7.13 -5.69 4.24
CA VAL A 69 -5.96 -5.85 5.11
C VAL A 69 -5.47 -4.51 5.67
N ALA A 70 -5.46 -3.44 4.87
CA ALA A 70 -5.07 -2.12 5.36
C ALA A 70 -6.08 -1.53 6.35
N GLU A 71 -7.36 -1.86 6.24
CA GLU A 71 -8.39 -1.43 7.19
C GLU A 71 -8.30 -2.20 8.50
N GLU A 72 -8.20 -3.53 8.44
CA GLU A 72 -8.04 -4.42 9.59
C GLU A 72 -6.84 -4.02 10.45
N ASN A 73 -5.76 -3.55 9.82
CA ASN A 73 -4.55 -3.12 10.50
C ASN A 73 -4.50 -1.60 10.78
N ASN A 74 -5.58 -0.86 10.51
CA ASN A 74 -5.66 0.60 10.68
C ASN A 74 -4.51 1.35 9.98
N TRP A 75 -4.10 0.92 8.80
CA TRP A 75 -3.08 1.58 7.97
C TRP A 75 -3.66 2.59 6.98
N ILE A 76 -4.99 2.62 6.82
CA ILE A 76 -5.74 3.65 6.10
C ILE A 76 -6.88 4.17 6.99
N ASN A 77 -7.65 5.15 6.49
CA ASN A 77 -8.61 5.94 7.27
C ASN A 77 -7.93 6.61 8.47
N LEU A 78 -6.73 7.14 8.22
CA LEU A 78 -5.84 7.72 9.22
C LEU A 78 -6.26 9.16 9.57
N SER A 79 -6.11 9.51 10.84
CA SER A 79 -6.16 10.89 11.35
C SER A 79 -4.78 11.33 11.82
N TYR A 80 -4.53 12.65 11.89
CA TYR A 80 -3.24 13.20 12.36
C TYR A 80 -2.88 12.77 13.79
N ARG A 81 -3.88 12.40 14.59
CA ARG A 81 -3.70 11.97 15.97
C ARG A 81 -3.40 10.47 16.10
N SER A 82 -3.67 9.66 15.07
CA SER A 82 -3.52 8.21 15.16
C SER A 82 -2.05 7.78 15.31
N LYS A 83 -1.80 6.77 16.14
CA LYS A 83 -0.46 6.20 16.34
C LYS A 83 0.12 5.70 15.01
N ASN A 84 -0.70 5.02 14.21
CA ASN A 84 -0.28 4.48 12.91
C ASN A 84 0.10 5.57 11.93
N PHE A 85 -0.61 6.72 11.90
CA PHE A 85 -0.22 7.84 11.05
C PHE A 85 1.17 8.37 11.42
N LYS A 86 1.42 8.62 12.71
CA LYS A 86 2.72 9.10 13.19
C LYS A 86 3.85 8.11 12.84
N THR A 87 3.59 6.81 12.99
CA THR A 87 4.55 5.75 12.66
C THR A 87 4.81 5.66 11.15
N LEU A 88 3.77 5.68 10.32
CA LEU A 88 3.90 5.70 8.86
C LEU A 88 4.63 6.96 8.39
N ASN A 89 4.36 8.12 8.98
CA ASN A 89 5.05 9.37 8.65
C ASN A 89 6.55 9.30 8.98
N ARG A 90 6.94 8.67 10.10
CA ARG A 90 8.36 8.39 10.40
C ARG A 90 9.00 7.50 9.34
N LEU A 91 8.27 6.50 8.83
CA LEU A 91 8.76 5.67 7.72
C LEU A 91 8.85 6.45 6.41
N VAL A 92 7.95 7.40 6.14
CA VAL A 92 8.06 8.32 5.00
C VAL A 92 9.37 9.11 5.09
N SER A 93 9.64 9.74 6.25
CA SER A 93 10.92 10.43 6.49
C SER A 93 12.12 9.50 6.32
N TRP A 94 12.03 8.25 6.79
CA TRP A 94 13.09 7.27 6.59
C TRP A 94 13.32 6.96 5.11
N ILE A 95 12.26 6.80 4.32
CA ILE A 95 12.38 6.64 2.87
C ILE A 95 13.08 7.85 2.27
N PHE A 96 12.78 9.08 2.69
CA PHE A 96 13.50 10.27 2.20
C PHE A 96 14.99 10.25 2.54
N SER A 97 15.35 9.99 3.79
CA SER A 97 16.73 10.10 4.27
C SER A 97 17.62 8.91 3.91
N ALA A 98 17.10 7.68 4.06
CA ALA A 98 17.88 6.46 4.01
C ALA A 98 17.01 5.27 3.56
N GLY A 99 16.36 5.39 2.41
CA GLY A 99 15.54 4.31 1.87
C GLY A 99 15.11 4.55 0.44
N SER A 100 14.30 3.63 -0.08
CA SER A 100 13.70 3.73 -1.41
C SER A 100 12.42 2.90 -1.50
N ILE A 101 11.55 3.27 -2.43
CA ILE A 101 10.41 2.43 -2.82
C ILE A 101 10.61 1.99 -4.27
N ALA A 102 10.62 0.68 -4.51
CA ALA A 102 10.82 0.12 -5.84
C ALA A 102 9.75 0.63 -6.82
N LYS A 103 10.16 1.12 -8.00
CA LYS A 103 9.26 1.75 -8.97
C LYS A 103 8.12 0.81 -9.38
N LYS A 104 8.40 -0.40 -9.85
CA LYS A 104 7.34 -1.27 -10.37
C LYS A 104 6.54 -2.00 -9.27
N THR A 105 7.23 -2.49 -8.23
CA THR A 105 6.64 -3.39 -7.24
C THR A 105 6.13 -2.69 -5.97
N TYR A 106 6.47 -1.42 -5.77
CA TYR A 106 6.18 -0.67 -4.54
C TYR A 106 6.80 -1.27 -3.27
N ASN A 107 7.79 -2.15 -3.37
CA ASN A 107 8.44 -2.69 -2.18
C ASN A 107 9.35 -1.61 -1.55
N PRO A 108 9.12 -1.18 -0.30
CA PRO A 108 10.04 -0.31 0.41
C PRO A 108 11.29 -1.07 0.85
N ILE A 109 12.42 -0.39 0.82
CA ILE A 109 13.71 -0.83 1.37
C ILE A 109 14.20 0.30 2.27
N PHE A 110 14.58 -0.05 3.50
CA PHE A 110 15.11 0.90 4.48
C PHE A 110 16.58 0.56 4.74
N THR A 111 17.45 1.54 4.64
CA THR A 111 18.85 1.41 5.07
C THR A 111 18.93 1.74 6.55
N ILE A 112 19.55 0.86 7.32
CA ILE A 112 19.57 0.88 8.79
C ILE A 112 21.01 0.98 9.28
N LYS A 113 21.31 2.01 10.05
CA LYS A 113 22.57 2.09 10.83
C LYS A 113 22.39 1.38 12.18
N HIS A 114 23.49 0.94 12.79
CA HIS A 114 23.47 0.20 14.06
C HIS A 114 22.61 0.88 15.14
N HIS A 115 22.82 2.17 15.39
CA HIS A 115 22.06 2.93 16.40
C HIS A 115 20.57 3.14 16.06
N GLN A 116 20.15 2.87 14.82
CA GLN A 116 18.77 3.05 14.36
C GLN A 116 17.96 1.74 14.44
N LYS A 117 18.61 0.60 14.66
CA LYS A 117 17.99 -0.73 14.63
C LYS A 117 16.79 -0.81 15.57
N ASN A 118 16.97 -0.50 16.86
CA ASN A 118 15.89 -0.56 17.86
C ASN A 118 14.72 0.39 17.53
N THR A 119 15.00 1.55 16.95
CA THR A 119 13.96 2.48 16.49
C THR A 119 13.14 1.86 15.37
N PHE A 120 13.79 1.24 14.38
CA PHE A 120 13.09 0.58 13.27
C PHE A 120 12.20 -0.57 13.77
N ILE A 121 12.71 -1.40 14.69
CA ILE A 121 11.97 -2.52 15.29
C ILE A 121 10.67 -2.00 15.95
N LYS A 122 10.76 -0.98 16.80
CA LYS A 122 9.59 -0.37 17.46
C LYS A 122 8.55 0.17 16.47
N LEU A 123 8.98 0.71 15.32
CA LEU A 123 8.06 1.18 14.26
C LEU A 123 7.35 0.00 13.59
N MET A 124 8.06 -1.09 13.33
CA MET A 124 7.48 -2.31 12.75
C MET A 124 6.48 -2.97 13.72
N ASP A 125 6.84 -3.10 15.00
CA ASP A 125 5.96 -3.66 16.04
C ASP A 125 4.68 -2.82 16.18
N THR A 126 4.81 -1.49 16.16
CA THR A 126 3.65 -0.60 16.20
C THR A 126 2.68 -0.83 15.03
N LEU A 127 3.18 -1.21 13.86
CA LEU A 127 2.36 -1.49 12.68
C LEU A 127 1.97 -2.97 12.56
N GLY A 128 2.41 -3.85 13.46
CA GLY A 128 2.21 -5.30 13.35
C GLY A 128 2.94 -5.92 12.14
N LEU A 129 4.05 -5.32 11.70
CA LEU A 129 4.74 -5.72 10.48
C LEU A 129 5.93 -6.64 10.77
N GLN A 130 5.96 -7.78 10.08
CA GLN A 130 7.13 -8.65 10.06
C GLN A 130 8.18 -8.13 9.07
N TYR A 131 9.44 -8.15 9.47
CA TYR A 131 10.58 -7.70 8.66
C TYR A 131 11.74 -8.70 8.69
N LYS A 132 12.73 -8.46 7.84
CA LYS A 132 14.06 -9.09 7.89
C LYS A 132 15.13 -8.05 7.64
N PHE A 133 16.24 -8.16 8.36
CA PHE A 133 17.47 -7.46 8.01
C PHE A 133 18.27 -8.29 7.00
N ILE A 134 19.03 -7.61 6.15
CA ILE A 134 19.88 -8.21 5.12
C ILE A 134 21.23 -7.50 5.20
N ARG A 135 22.31 -8.28 5.04
CA ARG A 135 23.69 -7.80 5.06
C ARG A 135 24.15 -7.25 6.41
N GLU A 136 23.61 -7.75 7.53
CA GLU A 136 24.01 -7.29 8.87
C GLU A 136 25.49 -7.50 9.18
N GLU A 137 26.14 -8.47 8.52
CA GLU A 137 27.51 -8.92 8.81
C GLU A 137 28.54 -8.52 7.73
N LYS A 138 28.17 -7.65 6.78
CA LYS A 138 29.09 -7.22 5.71
C LYS A 138 29.58 -5.81 5.97
N SER A 139 30.85 -5.65 6.34
CA SER A 139 31.52 -4.36 6.61
C SER A 139 31.35 -3.34 5.48
N ASP A 140 31.22 -3.80 4.24
CA ASP A 140 31.33 -2.95 3.05
C ASP A 140 29.97 -2.45 2.54
N LYS A 141 28.86 -2.90 3.15
CA LYS A 141 27.49 -2.55 2.70
C LYS A 141 26.58 -2.25 3.87
N ALA A 142 25.81 -1.16 3.75
CA ALA A 142 24.83 -0.81 4.77
C ALA A 142 23.74 -1.89 4.92
N THR A 143 23.36 -2.17 6.16
CA THR A 143 22.26 -3.07 6.50
C THR A 143 20.95 -2.59 5.89
N GLU A 144 20.22 -3.49 5.25
CA GLU A 144 18.89 -3.20 4.69
C GLU A 144 17.81 -3.92 5.49
N ALA A 145 16.73 -3.23 5.84
CA ALA A 145 15.51 -3.84 6.34
C ALA A 145 14.46 -3.94 5.22
N ARG A 146 13.81 -5.11 5.14
CA ARG A 146 12.72 -5.39 4.20
C ARG A 146 11.53 -6.00 4.91
N ILE A 147 10.33 -5.52 4.59
CA ILE A 147 9.07 -6.07 5.10
C ILE A 147 8.79 -7.42 4.43
N LYS A 148 8.41 -8.44 5.21
CA LYS A 148 8.16 -9.82 4.75
C LYS A 148 6.80 -9.99 4.06
N LYS A 149 5.71 -9.55 4.71
CA LYS A 149 4.34 -9.65 4.21
C LYS A 149 3.76 -8.26 3.96
N ASN A 150 2.89 -8.12 2.96
CA ASN A 150 2.25 -6.84 2.61
C ASN A 150 3.23 -5.69 2.25
N SER A 151 4.48 -6.00 1.90
CA SER A 151 5.52 -5.02 1.57
C SER A 151 5.08 -4.03 0.48
N SER A 152 4.53 -4.53 -0.62
CA SER A 152 3.99 -3.70 -1.71
C SER A 152 2.81 -2.82 -1.26
N LEU A 153 1.96 -3.31 -0.35
CA LEU A 153 0.84 -2.55 0.19
C LEU A 153 1.35 -1.40 1.07
N ILE A 154 2.29 -1.66 1.98
CA ILE A 154 2.91 -0.62 2.80
C ILE A 154 3.61 0.43 1.92
N GLY A 155 4.37 0.04 0.90
CA GLY A 155 4.99 1.03 0.03
C GLY A 155 4.01 1.84 -0.81
N ARG A 156 2.83 1.31 -1.15
CA ARG A 156 1.74 2.10 -1.78
C ARG A 156 1.19 3.14 -0.81
N ILE A 157 1.00 2.76 0.45
CA ILE A 157 0.56 3.67 1.51
C ILE A 157 1.60 4.78 1.72
N LEU A 158 2.87 4.42 1.89
CA LEU A 158 3.96 5.41 2.05
C LEU A 158 4.05 6.35 0.85
N TRP A 159 3.90 5.83 -0.37
CA TRP A 159 3.89 6.66 -1.58
C TRP A 159 2.72 7.65 -1.60
N LYS A 160 1.50 7.22 -1.24
CA LYS A 160 0.34 8.13 -1.15
C LYS A 160 0.47 9.13 -0.01
N LEU A 161 1.22 8.81 1.04
CA LEU A 161 1.60 9.74 2.11
C LEU A 161 2.79 10.66 1.74
N GLY A 162 3.28 10.59 0.50
CA GLY A 162 4.28 11.53 -0.03
C GLY A 162 5.71 10.98 -0.15
N ALA A 163 5.96 9.72 0.20
CA ALA A 163 7.30 9.13 0.04
C ALA A 163 7.68 9.02 -1.45
N PRO A 164 8.95 9.31 -1.83
CA PRO A 164 9.40 9.19 -3.21
C PRO A 164 9.49 7.72 -3.65
N ARG A 165 9.26 7.48 -4.94
CA ARG A 165 9.32 6.16 -5.57
C ARG A 165 10.29 6.14 -6.76
N GLY A 166 11.11 5.09 -6.85
CA GLY A 166 12.14 4.93 -7.87
C GLY A 166 13.48 5.60 -7.49
N ASN A 167 14.39 5.70 -8.46
CA ASN A 167 15.69 6.35 -8.23
C ASN A 167 15.47 7.82 -7.89
N LYS A 168 15.95 8.23 -6.71
CA LYS A 168 15.98 9.64 -6.31
C LYS A 168 16.98 10.45 -7.14
N SER A 169 17.94 9.76 -7.77
CA SER A 169 18.85 10.32 -8.77
C SER A 169 18.20 10.31 -10.16
N LYS A 170 17.42 11.36 -10.45
CA LYS A 170 17.25 11.95 -11.80
C LYS A 170 16.84 13.42 -11.63
N LYS A 171 17.81 14.31 -11.40
CA LYS A 171 17.66 15.68 -11.92
C LYS A 171 17.79 15.54 -13.44
N LYS A 172 16.73 15.83 -14.20
CA LYS A 172 16.91 16.21 -15.59
C LYS A 172 17.73 17.50 -15.53
N GLY A 173 18.98 17.48 -16.00
CA GLY A 173 19.64 18.70 -16.38
C GLY A 173 18.75 19.38 -17.40
N SER A 174 18.16 20.51 -17.03
CA SER A 174 17.65 21.47 -17.99
C SER A 174 18.88 21.97 -18.74
N ASN A 175 19.09 21.44 -19.96
CA ASN A 175 19.99 22.08 -20.90
C ASN A 175 19.40 23.47 -21.17
N ILE A 176 20.04 24.49 -20.61
CA ILE A 176 19.96 25.85 -21.12
C ILE A 176 20.99 25.87 -22.25
N THR A 177 20.51 25.98 -23.48
CA THR A 177 21.27 26.50 -24.61
C THR A 177 20.27 27.15 -25.54
#